data_AF-A0A1M7TYZ4-F1
#
_entry.id   AF-A0A1M7TYZ4-F1
#
_cell.length_a   1.000
_cell.length_b   1.000
_cell.length_c   1.000
_cell.angle_alpha   90.00
_cell.angle_beta   90.00
_cell.angle_gamma   90.00
#
_symmetry.space_group_name_H-M   'P 1'
#
loop_
_entity.id
_entity.type
_entity.pdbx_description
1 polymer ?
#
loop_
_entity_poly.entity_id
_entity_poly.type
_entity_poly.pdbx_seq_one_letter_code
_entity_poly.pdbx_strand_id
1 'polypeptide(L)'
;MRIARNLLLIILAVLLLPYLAAPLYRAGHPASALMAWRYLRGAPVLRQWVDLSAMAASLPRSVVASEDAKFCSHRGVDWGALREAIDDAEDGEPSRGGSTITQQVAKNLFLWPGRSVVRKALELPLAMWIDFVLPKHRILEIYLNIAEFGPTGQFGVQTGSLYAFGHGASTLTPREAALMAAILPNPHMRSARVPGAGVRRLAGIYVARAQAAELQRCWAENR
;
A
#
# COMPACT_ATOMS: atom_id res chain seq x y z
N MET A 1 37.46 -8.39 -16.76
CA MET A 1 36.84 -7.10 -17.17
C MET A 1 35.44 -7.23 -17.79
N ARG A 2 35.19 -8.13 -18.76
CA ARG A 2 33.86 -8.28 -19.39
C ARG A 2 32.75 -8.74 -18.43
N ILE A 3 33.03 -9.69 -17.54
CA ILE A 3 32.06 -10.20 -16.56
C ILE A 3 31.63 -9.12 -15.57
N ALA A 4 32.59 -8.41 -14.96
CA ALA A 4 32.30 -7.32 -14.03
C ALA A 4 31.46 -6.20 -14.67
N ARG A 5 31.79 -5.82 -15.92
CA ARG A 5 30.99 -4.88 -16.69
C ARG A 5 29.55 -5.37 -16.90
N ASN A 6 29.38 -6.63 -17.30
CA ASN A 6 28.05 -7.19 -17.53
C ASN A 6 27.22 -7.27 -16.24
N LEU A 7 27.84 -7.63 -15.11
CA LEU A 7 27.18 -7.63 -13.80
C LEU A 7 26.76 -6.22 -13.38
N LEU A 8 27.61 -5.23 -13.57
CA LEU A 8 27.27 -3.83 -13.30
C LEU A 8 26.09 -3.37 -14.16
N LEU A 9 26.09 -3.70 -15.45
CA LEU A 9 24.97 -3.37 -16.35
C LEU A 9 23.66 -4.04 -15.92
N ILE A 10 23.71 -5.29 -15.46
CA ILE A 10 22.54 -6.00 -14.94
C ILE A 10 22.01 -5.31 -13.67
N ILE A 11 22.89 -4.98 -12.72
CA ILE A 11 22.49 -4.29 -11.48
C ILE A 11 21.86 -2.93 -11.82
N LEU A 12 22.48 -2.17 -12.71
CA LEU A 12 21.96 -0.86 -13.13
C LEU A 12 20.61 -1.01 -13.82
N ALA A 13 20.45 -2.00 -14.71
CA ALA A 13 19.18 -2.28 -15.37
C ALA A 13 18.09 -2.63 -14.35
N VAL A 14 18.39 -3.47 -13.35
CA VAL A 14 17.45 -3.83 -12.28
C VAL A 14 17.06 -2.61 -11.43
N LEU A 15 18.01 -1.73 -11.12
CA LEU A 15 17.75 -0.50 -10.36
C LEU A 15 16.95 0.54 -11.14
N LEU A 16 17.15 0.63 -12.46
CA LEU A 16 16.45 1.59 -13.32
C LEU A 16 15.08 1.09 -13.78
N LEU A 17 14.87 -0.22 -13.86
CA LEU A 17 13.62 -0.81 -14.34
C LEU A 17 12.37 -0.27 -13.62
N PRO A 18 12.32 -0.12 -12.28
CA PRO A 18 11.19 0.49 -11.59
C PRO A 18 10.85 1.90 -12.07
N TYR A 19 11.87 2.72 -12.35
CA TYR A 19 11.70 4.11 -12.80
C TYR A 19 11.14 4.17 -14.23
N LEU A 20 11.54 3.23 -15.09
CA LEU A 20 11.03 3.12 -16.46
C LEU A 20 9.61 2.51 -16.49
N ALA A 21 9.31 1.58 -15.58
CA ALA A 21 8.02 0.90 -15.52
C ALA A 21 6.92 1.76 -14.87
N ALA A 22 7.25 2.57 -13.86
CA ALA A 22 6.25 3.34 -13.11
C ALA A 22 5.33 4.22 -13.99
N PRO A 23 5.83 4.98 -15.00
CA PRO A 23 4.97 5.76 -15.90
C PRO A 23 3.98 4.90 -16.70
N LEU A 24 4.36 3.67 -17.06
CA LEU A 24 3.49 2.76 -17.81
C LEU A 24 2.28 2.34 -16.98
N TYR A 25 2.40 2.32 -15.65
CA TYR A 25 1.31 1.97 -14.74
C TYR A 25 0.28 3.09 -14.55
N ARG A 26 0.38 4.19 -15.30
CA ARG A 26 -0.74 5.12 -15.50
C ARG A 26 -1.94 4.43 -16.15
N ALA A 27 -1.69 3.35 -16.90
CA ALA A 27 -2.68 2.41 -17.41
C ALA A 27 -2.29 0.96 -17.04
N GLY A 28 -3.26 0.02 -17.08
CA GLY A 28 -3.02 -1.42 -16.87
C GLY A 28 -3.14 -1.90 -15.42
N HIS A 29 -2.86 -3.18 -15.15
CA HIS A 29 -3.09 -3.82 -13.84
C HIS A 29 -1.84 -4.54 -13.33
N PRO A 30 -0.83 -3.82 -12.81
CA PRO A 30 0.48 -4.39 -12.56
C PRO A 30 0.45 -5.51 -11.53
N ALA A 31 1.19 -6.59 -11.79
CA ALA A 31 1.51 -7.60 -10.79
C ALA A 31 2.68 -7.09 -9.92
N SER A 32 2.62 -7.35 -8.61
CA SER A 32 3.62 -6.84 -7.68
C SER A 32 4.80 -7.82 -7.54
N ALA A 33 6.00 -7.30 -7.29
CA ALA A 33 7.17 -8.11 -6.98
C ALA A 33 6.91 -9.06 -5.80
N LEU A 34 6.10 -8.62 -4.81
CA LEU A 34 5.65 -9.47 -3.71
C LEU A 34 4.82 -10.68 -4.18
N MET A 35 3.88 -10.48 -5.11
CA MET A 35 3.09 -11.58 -5.69
C MET A 35 3.98 -12.54 -6.48
N ALA A 36 4.88 -12.01 -7.32
CA ALA A 36 5.83 -12.83 -8.07
C ALA A 36 6.71 -13.67 -7.14
N TRP A 37 7.21 -13.07 -6.06
CA TRP A 37 8.02 -13.75 -5.06
C TRP A 37 7.27 -14.89 -4.36
N ARG A 38 6.00 -14.67 -4.00
CA ARG A 38 5.15 -15.72 -3.41
C ARG A 38 4.89 -16.87 -4.37
N TYR A 39 4.56 -16.54 -5.61
CA TYR A 39 4.33 -17.52 -6.66
C TYR A 39 5.55 -18.41 -6.88
N LEU A 40 6.75 -17.82 -6.93
CA LEU A 40 8.02 -18.57 -7.05
C LEU A 40 8.29 -19.52 -5.88
N ARG A 41 7.74 -19.25 -4.69
CA ARG A 41 7.82 -20.14 -3.53
C ARG A 41 6.68 -21.16 -3.46
N GLY A 42 5.84 -21.28 -4.49
CA GLY A 42 4.68 -22.16 -4.50
C GLY A 42 3.54 -21.73 -3.57
N ALA A 43 3.55 -20.48 -3.09
CA ALA A 43 2.48 -19.94 -2.25
C ALA A 43 1.34 -19.38 -3.13
N PRO A 44 0.07 -19.50 -2.68
CA PRO A 44 -1.06 -18.97 -3.43
C PRO A 44 -1.02 -17.45 -3.57
N VAL A 45 -1.50 -16.98 -4.73
CA VAL A 45 -1.74 -15.59 -5.07
C VAL A 45 -3.13 -15.51 -5.70
N LEU A 46 -4.09 -15.01 -4.95
CA LEU A 46 -5.46 -14.80 -5.41
C LEU A 46 -5.68 -13.30 -5.57
N ARG A 47 -6.00 -12.85 -6.78
CA ARG A 47 -6.25 -11.44 -7.05
C ARG A 47 -7.33 -11.25 -8.09
N GLN A 48 -8.31 -10.42 -7.75
CA GLN A 48 -9.22 -9.79 -8.70
C GLN A 48 -8.99 -8.28 -8.65
N TRP A 49 -8.64 -7.68 -9.78
CA TRP A 49 -8.49 -6.23 -9.86
C TRP A 49 -9.86 -5.56 -9.85
N VAL A 50 -9.96 -4.43 -9.16
CA VAL A 50 -11.13 -3.54 -9.21
C VAL A 50 -10.66 -2.10 -9.28
N ASP A 51 -11.28 -1.31 -10.15
CA ASP A 51 -10.98 0.11 -10.29
C ASP A 51 -11.48 0.89 -9.07
N LEU A 52 -10.80 1.96 -8.71
CA LEU A 52 -11.08 2.77 -7.53
C LEU A 52 -12.50 3.33 -7.56
N SER A 53 -12.99 3.70 -8.75
CA SER A 53 -14.35 4.20 -8.97
C SER A 53 -15.44 3.15 -8.72
N ALA A 54 -15.10 1.86 -8.81
CA ALA A 54 -16.01 0.74 -8.55
C ALA A 54 -15.94 0.25 -7.10
N MET A 55 -15.06 0.81 -6.26
CA MET A 55 -15.00 0.51 -4.84
C MET A 55 -16.00 1.35 -4.04
N ALA A 56 -16.44 0.84 -2.89
CA ALA A 56 -17.24 1.63 -1.96
C ALA A 56 -16.46 2.88 -1.52
N ALA A 57 -17.08 4.06 -1.60
CA ALA A 57 -16.39 5.34 -1.35
C ALA A 57 -15.78 5.48 0.05
N SER A 58 -16.27 4.73 1.04
CA SER A 58 -15.72 4.68 2.39
C SER A 58 -14.38 3.96 2.47
N LEU A 59 -14.08 3.04 1.56
CA LEU A 59 -12.87 2.22 1.62
C LEU A 59 -11.59 3.04 1.38
N PRO A 60 -11.44 3.79 0.27
CA PRO A 60 -10.27 4.65 0.07
C PRO A 60 -10.05 5.63 1.24
N ARG A 61 -11.13 6.21 1.76
CA ARG A 61 -11.07 7.14 2.90
C ARG A 61 -10.58 6.47 4.17
N SER A 62 -11.13 5.30 4.52
CA SER A 62 -10.71 4.56 5.71
C SER A 62 -9.24 4.15 5.64
N VAL A 63 -8.76 3.73 4.47
CA VAL A 63 -7.37 3.33 4.27
C VAL A 63 -6.42 4.51 4.35
N VAL A 64 -6.74 5.64 3.70
CA VAL A 64 -5.92 6.86 3.83
C VAL A 64 -5.93 7.37 5.27
N ALA A 65 -7.09 7.41 5.93
CA ALA A 65 -7.21 7.84 7.32
C ALA A 65 -6.41 6.96 8.32
N SER A 66 -6.18 5.70 7.99
CA SER A 66 -5.45 4.75 8.84
C SER A 66 -3.96 4.69 8.55
N GLU A 67 -3.59 4.62 7.27
CA GLU A 67 -2.21 4.35 6.84
C GLU A 67 -1.42 5.63 6.57
N ASP A 68 -2.08 6.70 6.11
CA ASP A 68 -1.40 7.88 5.58
C ASP A 68 -2.34 9.10 5.53
N ALA A 69 -2.65 9.68 6.69
CA ALA A 69 -3.64 10.75 6.78
C ALA A 69 -3.30 12.00 5.94
N LYS A 70 -2.01 12.18 5.61
CA LYS A 70 -1.49 13.31 4.80
C LYS A 70 -1.24 12.93 3.33
N PHE A 71 -1.68 11.75 2.88
CA PHE A 71 -1.44 11.20 1.53
C PHE A 71 -1.61 12.21 0.39
N CYS A 72 -2.67 13.01 0.46
CA CYS A 72 -3.06 13.97 -0.58
C CYS A 72 -2.22 15.25 -0.58
N SER A 73 -1.48 15.51 0.51
CA SER A 73 -0.73 16.75 0.72
C SER A 73 0.76 16.60 0.43
N HIS A 74 1.33 15.42 0.63
CA HIS A 74 2.76 15.17 0.44
C HIS A 74 3.09 14.67 -0.97
N ARG A 75 4.38 14.64 -1.32
CA ARG A 75 4.88 14.19 -2.64
C ARG A 75 5.58 12.83 -2.56
N GLY A 76 4.80 11.79 -2.29
CA GLY A 76 5.29 10.42 -2.09
C GLY A 76 5.87 10.10 -0.72
N VAL A 77 6.48 11.07 -0.04
CA VAL A 77 7.04 10.91 1.31
C VAL A 77 6.51 12.01 2.23
N ASP A 78 6.03 11.63 3.42
CA ASP A 78 5.76 12.55 4.51
C ASP A 78 7.06 12.79 5.29
N TRP A 79 7.73 13.92 5.02
CA TRP A 79 8.97 14.29 5.67
C TRP A 79 8.80 14.61 7.17
N GLY A 80 7.62 15.03 7.59
CA GLY A 80 7.31 15.24 9.00
C GLY A 80 7.24 13.92 9.73
N ALA A 81 6.42 12.99 9.23
CA ALA A 81 6.31 11.64 9.80
C ALA A 81 7.63 10.85 9.73
N LEU A 82 8.45 11.07 8.69
CA LEU A 82 9.77 10.46 8.60
C LEU A 82 10.73 10.99 9.68
N ARG A 83 10.73 12.30 9.95
CA ARG A 83 11.53 12.90 11.02
C ARG A 83 11.08 12.39 12.38
N GLU A 84 9.78 12.44 12.67
CA GLU A 84 9.20 11.90 13.91
C GLU A 84 9.57 10.41 14.10
N ALA A 85 9.54 9.62 13.04
CA ALA A 85 9.91 8.20 13.12
C ALA A 85 11.41 7.94 13.33
N ILE A 86 12.28 8.88 12.93
CA ILE A 86 13.72 8.83 13.20
C ILE A 86 13.97 9.24 14.65
N ASP A 87 13.37 10.34 15.10
CA ASP A 87 13.48 10.84 16.47
C ASP A 87 13.00 9.77 17.48
N ASP A 88 11.82 9.16 17.25
CA ASP A 88 11.31 8.03 18.06
C ASP A 88 12.32 6.86 18.11
N ALA A 89 13.01 6.58 17.00
CA ALA A 89 13.96 5.46 16.94
C ALA A 89 15.28 5.77 17.66
N GLU A 90 15.73 7.03 17.65
CA GLU A 90 16.89 7.50 18.41
C GLU A 90 16.60 7.50 19.92
N ASP A 91 15.38 7.83 20.31
CA ASP A 91 14.90 7.82 21.70
C ASP A 91 14.58 6.41 22.22
N GLY A 92 14.67 5.37 21.37
CA GLY A 92 14.38 3.98 21.74
C GLY A 92 12.88 3.66 21.89
N GLU A 93 12.02 4.57 21.43
CA GLU A 93 10.57 4.42 21.46
C GLU A 93 10.07 3.48 20.34
N PRO A 94 8.94 2.79 20.53
CA PRO A 94 8.35 1.97 19.48
C PRO A 94 7.93 2.83 18.29
N SER A 95 8.68 2.73 17.19
CA SER A 95 8.38 3.46 15.94
C SER A 95 6.91 3.29 15.54
N ARG A 96 6.19 4.41 15.44
CA ARG A 96 4.75 4.45 15.12
C ARG A 96 4.41 4.13 13.66
N GLY A 97 5.41 3.77 12.85
CA GLY A 97 5.24 3.41 11.45
C GLY A 97 5.05 4.65 10.57
N GLY A 98 6.15 5.25 10.12
CA GLY A 98 6.14 6.45 9.27
C GLY A 98 6.20 6.17 7.75
N SER A 99 5.63 5.06 7.27
CA SER A 99 5.66 4.75 5.82
C SER A 99 4.37 5.17 5.12
N THR A 100 4.47 6.05 4.13
CA THR A 100 3.35 6.50 3.30
C THR A 100 2.79 5.37 2.44
N ILE A 101 1.57 5.54 1.93
CA ILE A 101 0.97 4.62 0.96
C ILE A 101 1.87 4.49 -0.27
N THR A 102 2.44 5.59 -0.77
CA THR A 102 3.33 5.57 -1.94
C THR A 102 4.63 4.80 -1.67
N GLN A 103 5.21 4.88 -0.46
CA GLN A 103 6.34 4.04 -0.06
C GLN A 103 5.96 2.57 0.01
N GLN A 104 4.76 2.25 0.49
CA GLN A 104 4.28 0.87 0.50
C GLN A 104 4.04 0.33 -0.92
N VAL A 105 3.56 1.17 -1.86
CA VAL A 105 3.50 0.82 -3.28
C VAL A 105 4.89 0.55 -3.83
N ALA A 106 5.86 1.45 -3.60
CA ALA A 106 7.26 1.25 -4.03
C ALA A 106 7.81 -0.11 -3.53
N LYS A 107 7.64 -0.38 -2.22
CA LYS A 107 8.06 -1.61 -1.56
C LYS A 107 7.45 -2.86 -2.19
N ASN A 108 6.12 -2.90 -2.31
CA ASN A 108 5.41 -4.13 -2.70
C ASN A 108 5.45 -4.35 -4.22
N LEU A 109 5.37 -3.28 -5.00
CA LEU A 109 5.27 -3.33 -6.46
C LEU A 109 6.58 -3.69 -7.11
N PHE A 110 7.68 -3.09 -6.65
CA PHE A 110 8.98 -3.16 -7.34
C PHE A 110 10.08 -3.83 -6.53
N LEU A 111 10.01 -3.80 -5.20
CA LEU A 111 11.09 -4.27 -4.33
C LEU A 111 10.77 -5.64 -3.71
N TRP A 112 11.69 -6.15 -2.90
CA TRP A 112 11.61 -7.48 -2.31
C TRP A 112 11.05 -7.46 -0.87
N PRO A 113 10.40 -8.53 -0.41
CA PRO A 113 9.91 -8.64 0.96
C PRO A 113 11.03 -8.76 2.00
N GLY A 114 10.72 -8.49 3.28
CA GLY A 114 11.66 -8.61 4.42
C GLY A 114 11.83 -7.31 5.19
N ARG A 115 12.80 -7.21 6.10
CA ARG A 115 13.26 -5.92 6.67
C ARG A 115 14.68 -5.68 6.18
N SER A 116 14.93 -4.54 5.55
CA SER A 116 16.25 -4.19 5.02
C SER A 116 16.40 -2.67 4.98
N VAL A 117 17.48 -2.16 5.58
CA VAL A 117 17.82 -0.73 5.55
C VAL A 117 18.08 -0.27 4.12
N VAL A 118 18.81 -1.08 3.34
CA VAL A 118 19.10 -0.80 1.92
C VAL A 118 17.79 -0.69 1.13
N ARG A 119 16.88 -1.66 1.28
CA ARG A 119 15.57 -1.56 0.63
C ARG A 119 14.82 -0.31 1.07
N LYS A 120 14.82 -0.02 2.37
CA LYS A 120 14.12 1.15 2.91
C LYS A 120 14.67 2.46 2.34
N ALA A 121 15.98 2.54 2.12
CA ALA A 121 16.62 3.67 1.44
C ALA A 121 16.19 3.76 -0.04
N LEU A 122 16.01 2.63 -0.74
CA LEU A 122 15.50 2.61 -2.13
C LEU A 122 14.01 2.97 -2.23
N GLU A 123 13.21 2.73 -1.19
CA GLU A 123 11.79 3.10 -1.16
C GLU A 123 11.58 4.61 -1.29
N LEU A 124 12.47 5.44 -0.73
CA LEU A 124 12.32 6.91 -0.71
C LEU A 124 12.36 7.56 -2.10
N PRO A 125 13.45 7.44 -2.89
CA PRO A 125 13.52 8.04 -4.23
C PRO A 125 12.47 7.44 -5.17
N LEU A 126 12.17 6.14 -5.01
CA LEU A 126 11.16 5.49 -5.83
C LEU A 126 9.75 5.97 -5.49
N ALA A 127 9.42 6.19 -4.21
CA ALA A 127 8.13 6.74 -3.81
C ALA A 127 7.92 8.15 -4.34
N MET A 128 8.95 9.00 -4.27
CA MET A 128 8.89 10.35 -4.86
C MET A 128 8.69 10.29 -6.38
N TRP A 129 9.39 9.38 -7.07
CA TRP A 129 9.23 9.18 -8.50
C TRP A 129 7.83 8.70 -8.88
N ILE A 130 7.31 7.70 -8.17
CA ILE A 130 5.94 7.19 -8.37
C ILE A 130 4.92 8.31 -8.21
N ASP A 131 5.06 9.13 -7.16
CA ASP A 131 4.17 10.27 -6.92
C ASP A 131 4.29 11.37 -7.98
N PHE A 132 5.46 11.51 -8.60
CA PHE A 132 5.68 12.47 -9.68
C PHE A 132 5.02 12.03 -10.99
N VAL A 133 5.05 10.73 -11.31
CA VAL A 133 4.60 10.20 -12.62
C VAL A 133 3.17 9.65 -12.61
N LEU A 134 2.64 9.29 -11.44
CA LEU A 134 1.28 8.76 -11.28
C LEU A 134 0.42 9.68 -10.40
N PRO A 135 -0.86 9.90 -10.77
CA PRO A 135 -1.77 10.67 -9.92
C PRO A 135 -2.16 9.89 -8.66
N LYS A 136 -2.54 10.61 -7.60
CA LYS A 136 -2.86 10.06 -6.27
C LYS A 136 -3.93 8.98 -6.29
N HIS A 137 -5.01 9.19 -7.05
CA HIS A 137 -6.08 8.20 -7.19
C HIS A 137 -5.53 6.87 -7.74
N ARG A 138 -4.61 6.95 -8.71
CA ARG A 138 -4.02 5.77 -9.34
C ARG A 138 -3.04 5.05 -8.43
N ILE A 139 -2.26 5.79 -7.65
CA ILE A 139 -1.37 5.21 -6.62
C ILE A 139 -2.19 4.45 -5.60
N LEU A 140 -3.30 5.03 -5.13
CA LEU A 140 -4.19 4.39 -4.16
C LEU A 140 -4.91 3.17 -4.74
N GLU A 141 -5.35 3.23 -6.00
CA GLU A 141 -5.93 2.09 -6.70
C GLU A 141 -4.95 0.92 -6.80
N ILE A 142 -3.70 1.20 -7.22
CA ILE A 142 -2.64 0.20 -7.25
C ILE A 142 -2.43 -0.38 -5.85
N TYR A 143 -2.28 0.47 -4.83
CA TYR A 143 -2.11 0.04 -3.44
C TYR A 143 -3.21 -0.93 -2.99
N LEU A 144 -4.48 -0.54 -3.18
CA LEU A 144 -5.65 -1.33 -2.78
C LEU A 144 -5.78 -2.63 -3.57
N ASN A 145 -5.14 -2.75 -4.74
CA ASN A 145 -5.13 -3.97 -5.55
C ASN A 145 -3.88 -4.86 -5.35
N ILE A 146 -2.80 -4.33 -4.74
CA ILE A 146 -1.57 -5.09 -4.48
C ILE A 146 -1.30 -5.38 -3.01
N ALA A 147 -2.02 -4.74 -2.09
CA ALA A 147 -1.96 -5.07 -0.68
C ALA A 147 -2.55 -6.45 -0.40
N GLU A 148 -2.04 -7.13 0.63
CA GLU A 148 -2.55 -8.42 1.09
C GLU A 148 -3.63 -8.15 2.16
N PHE A 149 -4.83 -8.68 1.95
CA PHE A 149 -6.01 -8.50 2.81
C PHE A 149 -6.46 -9.81 3.49
N GLY A 150 -5.63 -10.85 3.45
CA GLY A 150 -5.93 -12.12 4.09
C GLY A 150 -4.69 -13.00 4.25
N PRO A 151 -4.79 -14.06 5.06
CA PRO A 151 -3.62 -14.81 5.50
C PRO A 151 -3.03 -15.72 4.42
N THR A 152 -3.80 -16.05 3.37
CA THR A 152 -3.44 -17.06 2.38
C THR A 152 -3.28 -16.48 0.98
N GLY A 153 -2.79 -15.24 0.88
CA GLY A 153 -2.48 -14.61 -0.41
C GLY A 153 -3.69 -13.99 -1.10
N GLN A 154 -4.68 -13.50 -0.33
CA GLN A 154 -5.74 -12.64 -0.86
C GLN A 154 -5.16 -11.25 -1.15
N PHE A 155 -4.70 -11.06 -2.38
CA PHE A 155 -4.20 -9.78 -2.86
C PHE A 155 -5.34 -8.96 -3.46
N GLY A 156 -5.34 -7.69 -3.10
CA GLY A 156 -6.33 -6.73 -3.55
C GLY A 156 -7.63 -6.80 -2.75
N VAL A 157 -8.27 -5.64 -2.65
CA VAL A 157 -9.42 -5.45 -1.77
C VAL A 157 -10.65 -6.22 -2.23
N GLN A 158 -10.82 -6.46 -3.53
CA GLN A 158 -11.92 -7.27 -4.04
C GLN A 158 -11.86 -8.70 -3.51
N THR A 159 -10.72 -9.37 -3.68
CA THR A 159 -10.51 -10.73 -3.17
C THR A 159 -10.52 -10.75 -1.63
N GLY A 160 -9.95 -9.75 -0.98
CA GLY A 160 -10.00 -9.60 0.48
C GLY A 160 -11.43 -9.45 1.02
N SER A 161 -12.26 -8.64 0.37
CA SER A 161 -13.66 -8.42 0.74
C SER A 161 -14.49 -9.68 0.58
N LEU A 162 -14.34 -10.39 -0.55
CA LEU A 162 -15.00 -11.67 -0.78
C LEU A 162 -14.62 -12.69 0.30
N TYR A 163 -13.34 -12.75 0.68
CA TYR A 163 -12.87 -13.64 1.75
C TYR A 163 -13.42 -13.24 3.13
N ALA A 164 -13.48 -11.94 3.43
CA ALA A 164 -13.84 -11.46 4.76
C ALA A 164 -15.35 -11.42 5.01
N PHE A 165 -16.13 -10.97 4.03
CA PHE A 165 -17.55 -10.65 4.20
C PHE A 165 -18.47 -11.40 3.23
N GLY A 166 -17.91 -12.11 2.24
CA GLY A 166 -18.70 -12.85 1.24
C GLY A 166 -19.27 -11.99 0.11
N HIS A 167 -18.93 -10.70 0.05
CA HIS A 167 -19.33 -9.80 -1.04
C HIS A 167 -18.19 -8.89 -1.50
N GLY A 168 -18.39 -8.24 -2.65
CA GLY A 168 -17.38 -7.43 -3.33
C GLY A 168 -17.07 -6.11 -2.63
N ALA A 169 -15.96 -5.49 -3.05
CA ALA A 169 -15.48 -4.21 -2.53
C ALA A 169 -16.42 -3.03 -2.83
N SER A 170 -17.29 -3.17 -3.83
CA SER A 170 -18.28 -2.16 -4.23
C SER A 170 -19.41 -1.99 -3.20
N THR A 171 -19.71 -3.02 -2.40
CA THR A 171 -20.83 -3.03 -1.45
C THR A 171 -20.39 -2.99 0.01
N LEU A 172 -19.12 -2.69 0.27
CA LEU A 172 -18.60 -2.56 1.63
C LEU A 172 -19.32 -1.43 2.37
N THR A 173 -19.81 -1.74 3.57
CA THR A 173 -20.28 -0.73 4.51
C THR A 173 -19.09 0.11 5.02
N PRO A 174 -19.32 1.32 5.56
CA PRO A 174 -18.25 2.12 6.17
C PRO A 174 -17.49 1.38 7.27
N ARG A 175 -18.19 0.53 8.05
CA ARG A 175 -17.59 -0.28 9.11
C ARG A 175 -16.71 -1.39 8.55
N GLU A 176 -17.14 -2.09 7.50
CA GLU A 176 -16.34 -3.14 6.87
C GLU A 176 -15.12 -2.56 6.16
N ALA A 177 -15.27 -1.43 5.47
CA ALA A 177 -14.16 -0.66 4.92
C ALA A 177 -13.11 -0.31 5.99
N ALA A 178 -13.56 0.14 7.16
CA ALA A 178 -12.67 0.44 8.29
C ALA A 178 -12.02 -0.81 8.90
N LEU A 179 -12.71 -1.95 8.93
CA LEU A 179 -12.13 -3.24 9.34
C LEU A 179 -11.04 -3.68 8.35
N MET A 180 -11.27 -3.54 7.05
CA MET A 180 -10.27 -3.83 6.02
C MET A 180 -9.02 -2.95 6.18
N ALA A 181 -9.21 -1.65 6.46
CA ALA A 181 -8.11 -0.75 6.75
C ALA A 181 -7.33 -1.17 8.01
N ALA A 182 -8.01 -1.62 9.07
CA ALA A 182 -7.37 -1.99 10.33
C ALA A 182 -6.51 -3.27 10.30
N ILE A 183 -6.69 -4.13 9.29
CA ILE A 183 -5.89 -5.34 9.14
C ILE A 183 -4.62 -5.15 8.32
N LEU A 184 -4.53 -4.10 7.49
CA LEU A 184 -3.40 -3.85 6.58
C LEU A 184 -2.01 -3.92 7.23
N PRO A 185 -1.79 -3.44 8.47
CA PRO A 185 -0.47 -3.56 9.10
C PRO A 185 0.00 -5.00 9.32
N ASN A 186 -0.92 -5.94 9.50
CA ASN A 186 -0.59 -7.36 9.69
C ASN A 186 -1.77 -8.28 9.34
N PRO A 187 -2.00 -8.56 8.04
CA PRO A 187 -3.17 -9.31 7.56
C PRO A 187 -3.09 -10.82 7.87
N HIS A 188 -1.93 -11.32 8.32
CA HIS A 188 -1.78 -12.71 8.76
C HIS A 188 -2.25 -12.92 10.21
N MET A 189 -2.10 -11.90 11.07
CA MET A 189 -2.47 -11.97 12.48
C MET A 189 -3.81 -11.28 12.77
N ARG A 190 -4.17 -10.27 11.98
CA ARG A 190 -5.44 -9.53 12.12
C ARG A 190 -6.43 -10.03 11.07
N SER A 191 -7.69 -10.19 11.48
CA SER A 191 -8.76 -10.67 10.60
C SER A 191 -9.88 -9.66 10.51
N ALA A 192 -10.32 -9.33 9.30
CA ALA A 192 -11.54 -8.55 9.06
C ALA A 192 -12.78 -9.44 9.17
N ARG A 193 -12.64 -10.74 8.85
CA ARG A 193 -13.70 -11.76 8.95
C ARG A 193 -14.11 -12.04 10.39
N VAL A 194 -13.12 -12.20 11.27
CA VAL A 194 -13.31 -12.46 12.70
C VAL A 194 -12.48 -11.45 13.49
N PRO A 195 -12.94 -10.18 13.56
CA PRO A 195 -12.11 -9.10 14.11
C PRO A 195 -12.01 -9.20 15.62
N GLY A 196 -10.80 -9.26 16.15
CA GLY A 196 -10.54 -9.16 17.59
C GLY A 196 -10.84 -7.76 18.17
N ALA A 197 -10.79 -7.62 19.49
CA ALA A 197 -11.14 -6.36 20.18
C ALA A 197 -10.31 -5.16 19.68
N GLY A 198 -8.99 -5.34 19.48
CA GLY A 198 -8.12 -4.29 18.96
C GLY A 198 -8.49 -3.83 17.56
N VAL A 199 -8.79 -4.77 16.66
CA VAL A 199 -9.22 -4.49 15.27
C VAL A 199 -10.54 -3.72 15.28
N ARG A 200 -11.51 -4.14 16.10
CA ARG A 200 -12.80 -3.45 16.24
C ARG A 200 -12.64 -2.02 16.76
N ARG A 201 -11.76 -1.81 17.75
CA ARG A 201 -11.46 -0.47 18.28
C ARG A 201 -10.84 0.44 17.21
N LEU A 202 -9.84 -0.05 16.48
CA LEU A 202 -9.21 0.69 15.39
C LEU A 202 -10.21 1.02 14.29
N ALA A 203 -11.05 0.07 13.89
CA ALA A 203 -12.09 0.31 12.88
C ALA A 203 -13.06 1.42 13.32
N GLY A 204 -13.46 1.47 14.60
CA GLY A 204 -14.27 2.58 15.12
C GLY A 204 -13.61 3.95 14.96
N ILE A 205 -12.31 4.04 15.24
CA ILE A 205 -11.51 5.27 15.04
C ILE A 205 -11.46 5.63 13.55
N TYR A 206 -11.23 4.65 12.68
CA TYR A 206 -11.10 4.89 11.24
C TYR A 206 -12.41 5.28 10.58
N VAL A 207 -13.56 4.77 11.05
CA VAL A 207 -14.89 5.26 10.61
C VAL A 207 -15.02 6.75 10.90
N ALA A 208 -14.64 7.21 12.09
CA ALA A 208 -14.71 8.62 12.45
C ALA A 208 -13.75 9.48 11.60
N ARG A 209 -12.49 9.04 11.45
CA ARG A 209 -11.48 9.78 10.67
C ARG A 209 -11.80 9.84 9.17
N ALA A 210 -12.39 8.78 8.61
CA ALA A 210 -12.77 8.71 7.20
C ALA A 210 -13.84 9.75 6.80
N GLN A 211 -14.52 10.36 7.77
CA GLN A 211 -15.50 11.42 7.54
C GLN A 211 -14.87 12.81 7.39
N ALA A 212 -13.57 12.97 7.65
CA ALA A 212 -12.88 14.26 7.50
C ALA A 212 -13.08 14.84 6.10
N ALA A 213 -13.45 16.12 6.03
CA ALA A 213 -13.79 16.82 4.79
C ALA A 213 -12.65 16.80 3.76
N GLU A 214 -11.39 16.86 4.23
CA GLU A 214 -10.19 16.82 3.38
C GLU A 214 -10.10 15.51 2.58
N LEU A 215 -10.45 14.38 3.20
CA LEU A 215 -10.43 13.07 2.53
C LEU A 215 -11.55 12.90 1.51
N GLN A 216 -12.62 13.69 1.60
CA GLN A 216 -13.69 13.67 0.60
C GLN A 216 -13.23 14.31 -0.72
N ARG A 217 -12.29 15.27 -0.66
CA ARG A 217 -11.78 16.01 -1.82
C ARG A 217 -10.48 15.45 -2.40
N CYS A 218 -9.76 14.64 -1.62
CA CYS A 218 -8.43 14.11 -1.95
C CYS A 218 -8.23 13.65 -3.40
N TRP A 219 -9.18 12.87 -3.95
CA TRP A 219 -9.08 12.28 -5.30
C TRP A 219 -9.74 13.12 -6.39
N ALA A 220 -10.56 14.11 -6.03
CA ALA A 220 -11.23 14.99 -7.00
C ALA A 220 -10.26 16.01 -7.62
N GLU A 221 -9.18 16.35 -6.91
CA GLU A 221 -8.25 17.39 -7.34
C GLU A 221 -7.21 16.92 -8.37
N ASN A 222 -7.27 15.67 -8.84
CA ASN A 222 -6.42 15.14 -9.93
C ASN A 222 -4.91 15.48 -9.78
N ARG A 223 -4.42 15.55 -8.55
CA ARG A 223 -2.99 15.65 -8.25
C ARG A 223 -2.33 14.28 -8.34
#